data_AF-A0A4W5KU48-F1
#
_entry.id   AF-A0A4W5KU48-F1
#
_cell.length_a   1.000
_cell.length_b   1.000
_cell.length_c   1.000
_cell.angle_alpha   90.00
_cell.angle_beta   90.00
_cell.angle_gamma   90.00
#
_symmetry.space_group_name_H-M   'P 1'
#
loop_
_entity.id
_entity.type
_entity.pdbx_description
1 polymer ?
#
loop_
_entity_poly.entity_id
_entity_poly.type
_entity_poly.pdbx_seq_one_letter_code
_entity_poly.pdbx_strand_id
1 'polypeptide(L)'
;MRLAGPLRAVAVLLLVGLTWVFASSILGGDSNSVVKHFFSEPKPRRYTCGLSAPCPQKHLAFRVVSGAANVIGPKICLEDKILVSSLNHNVGRGLNVALVNGTLIGYILPVCLPLSDVTDLLKYLLPLHEGTLVFVASFDDPATKLNDEARRLFEELGSTAVKELTFRDSWVFVGAKGIENKSPFEQRMKNSKNSNKYEGWPESLEMDGCIPLRSPSEG
;
A
#
# COMPACT_ATOMS: atom_id res chain seq x y z
N MET A 1 -82.90 19.97 -11.78
CA MET A 1 -81.52 20.50 -11.64
C MET A 1 -80.56 19.31 -11.61
N ARG A 2 -79.70 19.17 -12.63
CA ARG A 2 -78.89 17.95 -12.84
C ARG A 2 -77.72 17.92 -11.85
N LEU A 3 -77.89 17.19 -10.74
CA LEU A 3 -76.89 16.96 -9.68
C LEU A 3 -75.63 16.17 -10.14
N ALA A 4 -75.47 15.94 -11.45
CA ALA A 4 -74.41 15.10 -12.01
C ALA A 4 -73.04 15.80 -12.13
N GLY A 5 -73.03 17.13 -12.23
CA GLY A 5 -71.79 17.93 -12.30
C GLY A 5 -70.93 17.87 -11.03
N PRO A 6 -71.48 18.23 -9.85
CA PRO A 6 -70.70 18.25 -8.61
C PRO A 6 -70.27 16.84 -8.18
N LEU A 7 -71.09 15.80 -8.39
CA LEU A 7 -70.73 14.42 -8.07
C LEU A 7 -69.53 13.91 -8.88
N ARG A 8 -69.44 14.28 -10.17
CA ARG A 8 -68.30 13.91 -11.02
C ARG A 8 -67.00 14.61 -10.59
N ALA A 9 -67.09 15.87 -10.16
CA ALA A 9 -65.92 16.59 -9.65
C ALA A 9 -65.37 15.95 -8.37
N VAL A 10 -66.24 15.54 -7.44
CA VAL A 10 -65.83 14.84 -6.20
C VAL A 10 -65.20 13.48 -6.53
N ALA A 11 -65.75 12.72 -7.46
CA ALA A 11 -65.20 11.43 -7.86
C ALA A 11 -63.79 11.56 -8.46
N VAL A 12 -63.54 12.60 -9.28
CA VAL A 12 -62.21 12.86 -9.85
C VAL A 12 -61.21 13.25 -8.76
N LEU A 13 -61.60 14.11 -7.81
CA LEU A 13 -60.73 14.50 -6.70
C LEU A 13 -60.36 13.31 -5.80
N LEU A 14 -61.30 12.40 -5.55
CA LEU A 14 -61.04 11.18 -4.80
C LEU A 14 -60.09 10.24 -5.55
N LEU A 15 -60.24 10.09 -6.87
CA LEU A 15 -59.34 9.27 -7.68
C LEU A 15 -57.91 9.84 -7.70
N VAL A 16 -57.77 11.16 -7.85
CA VAL A 16 -56.44 11.82 -7.80
C VAL A 16 -55.82 11.73 -6.41
N GLY A 17 -56.62 11.88 -5.35
CA GLY A 17 -56.15 11.70 -3.98
C GLY A 17 -55.70 10.26 -3.71
N LEU A 18 -56.47 9.27 -4.17
CA LEU A 18 -56.12 7.86 -4.02
C LEU A 18 -54.89 7.49 -4.83
N THR A 19 -54.74 7.96 -6.07
CA THR A 19 -53.52 7.71 -6.86
C THR A 19 -52.30 8.39 -6.26
N TRP A 20 -52.45 9.58 -5.69
CA TRP A 20 -51.37 10.25 -4.96
C TRP A 20 -50.96 9.49 -3.70
N VAL A 21 -51.93 9.04 -2.90
CA VAL A 21 -51.66 8.24 -1.69
C VAL A 21 -51.00 6.91 -2.06
N PHE A 22 -51.49 6.22 -3.09
CA PHE A 22 -50.92 4.96 -3.56
C PHE A 22 -49.52 5.14 -4.16
N ALA A 23 -49.29 6.22 -4.90
CA ALA A 23 -47.95 6.58 -5.39
C ALA A 23 -47.01 6.89 -4.22
N SER A 24 -47.47 7.62 -3.20
CA SER A 24 -46.66 7.94 -2.02
C SER A 24 -46.40 6.74 -1.11
N SER A 25 -47.27 5.73 -1.06
CA SER A 25 -47.03 4.49 -0.31
C SER A 25 -46.09 3.53 -1.04
N ILE A 26 -46.08 3.53 -2.38
CA ILE A 26 -45.14 2.73 -3.19
C ILE A 26 -43.77 3.41 -3.30
N LEU A 27 -43.72 4.74 -3.41
CA LEU A 27 -42.48 5.52 -3.60
C LEU A 27 -41.93 6.13 -2.31
N GLY A 28 -42.66 6.03 -1.19
CA GLY A 28 -42.23 6.50 0.14
C GLY A 28 -41.28 5.55 0.88
N GLY A 29 -40.84 4.47 0.22
CA GLY A 29 -39.74 3.63 0.68
C GLY A 29 -38.40 4.24 0.30
N ASP A 30 -37.78 4.93 1.24
CA ASP A 30 -36.37 5.38 1.28
C ASP A 30 -35.61 5.25 -0.06
N SER A 31 -35.84 6.21 -0.95
CA SER A 31 -35.32 6.24 -2.33
C SER A 31 -33.78 6.22 -2.40
N ASN A 32 -33.11 6.34 -1.26
CA ASN A 32 -31.66 6.18 -1.10
C ASN A 32 -31.17 4.73 -1.13
N SER A 33 -32.04 3.73 -0.91
CA SER A 33 -31.63 2.33 -0.84
C SER A 33 -31.62 1.63 -2.20
N VAL A 34 -32.60 1.93 -3.05
CA VAL A 34 -32.72 1.30 -4.38
C VAL A 34 -31.62 1.78 -5.34
N VAL A 35 -31.28 3.07 -5.33
CA VAL A 35 -30.19 3.61 -6.16
C VAL A 35 -28.81 3.06 -5.72
N LYS A 36 -28.61 2.79 -4.43
CA LYS A 36 -27.39 2.15 -3.92
C LYS A 36 -27.24 0.70 -4.37
N HIS A 37 -28.34 -0.01 -4.62
CA HIS A 37 -28.29 -1.39 -5.10
C HIS A 37 -27.98 -1.50 -6.61
N PHE A 38 -28.29 -0.48 -7.41
CA PHE A 38 -28.04 -0.50 -8.87
C PHE A 38 -26.68 0.07 -9.30
N PHE A 39 -25.99 0.83 -8.44
CA PHE A 39 -24.66 1.41 -8.72
C PHE A 39 -23.58 0.97 -7.73
N SER A 40 -23.67 -0.28 -7.27
CA SER A 40 -22.52 -0.94 -6.66
C SER A 40 -21.57 -1.38 -7.77
N GLU A 41 -20.71 -0.46 -8.20
CA GLU A 41 -19.49 -0.81 -8.93
C GLU A 41 -18.81 -1.97 -8.17
N PRO A 42 -18.53 -3.13 -8.80
CA PRO A 42 -17.95 -4.24 -8.08
C PRO A 42 -16.61 -3.76 -7.53
N LYS A 43 -16.51 -3.59 -6.20
CA LYS A 43 -15.23 -3.34 -5.54
C LYS A 43 -14.25 -4.37 -6.11
N PRO A 44 -13.15 -3.96 -6.75
CA PRO A 44 -12.20 -4.90 -7.29
C PRO A 44 -11.81 -5.83 -6.15
N ARG A 45 -11.97 -7.15 -6.35
CA ARG A 45 -11.56 -8.15 -5.35
C ARG A 45 -10.07 -7.93 -5.13
N ARG A 46 -9.73 -7.31 -4.01
CA ARG A 46 -8.34 -7.06 -3.61
C ARG A 46 -7.78 -8.39 -3.10
N TYR A 47 -6.76 -8.89 -3.78
CA TYR A 47 -6.01 -10.06 -3.32
C TYR A 47 -5.11 -9.68 -2.15
N THR A 48 -4.34 -10.62 -1.63
CA THR A 48 -3.37 -10.42 -0.55
C THR A 48 -2.55 -9.15 -0.75
N CYS A 49 -2.35 -8.36 0.30
CA CYS A 49 -1.73 -7.03 0.30
C CYS A 49 -2.37 -5.98 -0.65
N GLY A 50 -3.56 -6.27 -1.17
CA GLY A 50 -4.27 -5.41 -2.11
C GLY A 50 -3.82 -5.56 -3.56
N LEU A 51 -3.11 -6.64 -3.91
CA LEU A 51 -2.66 -6.92 -5.27
C LEU A 51 -3.84 -7.01 -6.25
N SER A 52 -3.56 -6.70 -7.52
CA SER A 52 -4.53 -6.76 -8.62
C SER A 52 -4.82 -8.19 -9.10
N ALA A 53 -3.92 -9.13 -8.83
CA ALA A 53 -4.00 -10.53 -9.20
C ALA A 53 -3.40 -11.41 -8.07
N PRO A 54 -3.79 -12.70 -7.97
CA PRO A 54 -3.21 -13.60 -6.97
C PRO A 54 -1.79 -14.02 -7.36
N CYS A 55 -0.94 -14.25 -6.35
CA CYS A 55 0.39 -14.80 -6.59
C CYS A 55 0.33 -16.28 -7.00
N PRO A 56 1.31 -16.76 -7.80
CA PRO A 56 1.46 -18.19 -8.08
C PRO A 56 1.70 -19.00 -6.80
N GLN A 57 1.55 -20.33 -6.89
CA GLN A 57 1.90 -21.21 -5.77
C GLN A 57 3.38 -21.04 -5.39
N LYS A 58 3.68 -21.26 -4.10
CA LYS A 58 5.04 -21.11 -3.52
C LYS A 58 5.65 -19.71 -3.68
N HIS A 59 4.82 -18.67 -3.71
CA HIS A 59 5.27 -17.28 -3.69
C HIS A 59 4.65 -16.53 -2.52
N LEU A 60 5.35 -15.48 -2.07
CA LEU A 60 4.87 -14.53 -1.07
C LEU A 60 4.43 -13.23 -1.76
N ALA A 61 3.18 -12.83 -1.57
CA ALA A 61 2.64 -11.55 -1.99
C ALA A 61 3.12 -10.42 -1.09
N PHE A 62 3.62 -9.35 -1.69
CA PHE A 62 4.04 -8.16 -0.96
C PHE A 62 3.58 -6.88 -1.63
N ARG A 63 3.47 -5.81 -0.83
CA ARG A 63 3.34 -4.44 -1.31
C ARG A 63 4.15 -3.50 -0.45
N VAL A 64 4.97 -2.67 -1.09
CA VAL A 64 5.79 -1.63 -0.46
C VAL A 64 5.38 -0.28 -1.03
N VAL A 65 5.12 0.68 -0.15
CA VAL A 65 4.80 2.06 -0.48
C VAL A 65 5.77 2.95 0.30
N SER A 66 6.46 3.87 -0.39
CA SER A 66 7.28 4.89 0.28
C SER A 66 6.38 5.89 1.02
N GLY A 67 6.99 6.78 1.80
CA GLY A 67 6.28 7.94 2.31
C GLY A 67 5.96 8.96 1.23
N ALA A 68 4.94 9.78 1.47
CA ALA A 68 4.64 10.96 0.66
C ALA A 68 5.14 12.20 1.40
N ALA A 69 6.21 12.78 0.87
CA ALA A 69 6.99 13.83 1.52
C ALA A 69 7.34 13.46 2.97
N ASN A 70 7.04 14.33 3.92
CA ASN A 70 7.21 14.13 5.36
C ASN A 70 5.87 13.98 6.11
N VAL A 71 4.76 13.78 5.39
CA VAL A 71 3.40 13.86 5.96
C VAL A 71 2.75 12.49 6.07
N ILE A 72 2.85 11.67 5.02
CA ILE A 72 2.28 10.31 5.01
C ILE A 72 3.44 9.32 5.09
N GLY A 73 3.41 8.48 6.11
CA GLY A 73 4.44 7.47 6.32
C GLY A 73 4.34 6.29 5.34
N PRO A 74 5.44 5.55 5.15
CA PRO A 74 5.49 4.36 4.31
C PRO A 74 4.61 3.22 4.85
N LYS A 75 4.38 2.25 3.96
CA LYS A 75 3.65 1.02 4.27
C LYS A 75 4.35 -0.19 3.67
N ILE A 76 4.62 -1.21 4.47
CA ILE A 76 5.13 -2.51 4.00
C ILE A 76 4.12 -3.58 4.41
N CYS A 77 3.65 -4.34 3.43
CA CYS A 77 2.76 -5.48 3.60
C CYS A 77 3.41 -6.74 3.02
N LEU A 78 3.30 -7.86 3.74
CA LEU A 78 3.69 -9.19 3.28
C LEU A 78 2.64 -10.20 3.75
N GLU A 79 2.05 -10.98 2.85
CA GLU A 79 1.02 -11.99 3.18
C GLU A 79 -0.12 -11.43 4.08
N ASP A 80 -0.67 -10.27 3.69
CA ASP A 80 -1.69 -9.49 4.44
C ASP A 80 -1.27 -8.99 5.82
N LYS A 81 -0.03 -9.26 6.25
CA LYS A 81 0.53 -8.72 7.48
C LYS A 81 1.18 -7.37 7.19
N ILE A 82 0.65 -6.33 7.81
CA ILE A 82 1.25 -4.99 7.76
C ILE A 82 2.46 -4.97 8.69
N LEU A 83 3.66 -4.98 8.11
CA LEU A 83 4.92 -4.99 8.83
C LEU A 83 5.31 -3.59 9.30
N VAL A 84 5.12 -2.59 8.43
CA VAL A 84 5.42 -1.18 8.68
C VAL A 84 4.22 -0.34 8.27
N SER A 85 3.75 0.53 9.18
CA SER A 85 2.77 1.57 8.86
C SER A 85 2.67 2.61 9.95
N SER A 86 2.21 3.81 9.60
CA SER A 86 1.90 4.86 10.60
C SER A 86 0.85 4.41 11.63
N LEU A 87 -0.06 3.50 11.26
CA LEU A 87 -1.07 2.93 12.15
C LEU A 87 -0.49 2.02 13.23
N ASN A 88 0.63 1.35 12.92
CA ASN A 88 1.35 0.50 13.88
C ASN A 88 2.35 1.29 14.73
N HIS A 89 2.41 2.62 14.59
CA HIS A 89 3.35 3.50 15.29
C HIS A 89 4.83 3.07 15.15
N ASN A 90 5.17 2.43 14.03
CA ASN A 90 6.50 1.89 13.77
C ASN A 90 7.09 2.45 12.46
N VAL A 91 6.91 3.75 12.26
CA VAL A 91 7.43 4.49 11.10
C VAL A 91 8.26 5.68 11.57
N GLY A 92 9.36 5.96 10.88
CA GLY A 92 10.25 7.06 11.17
C GLY A 92 10.87 7.65 9.89
N ARG A 93 11.32 8.91 9.97
CA ARG A 93 12.07 9.54 8.86
C ARG A 93 13.34 8.73 8.55
N GLY A 94 13.64 8.57 7.27
CA GLY A 94 14.79 7.82 6.80
C GLY A 94 14.40 6.56 6.06
N LEU A 95 15.10 5.47 6.34
CA LEU A 95 14.83 4.15 5.80
C LEU A 95 14.03 3.33 6.80
N ASN A 96 12.85 2.88 6.39
CA ASN A 96 12.04 1.96 7.17
C ASN A 96 12.29 0.56 6.64
N VAL A 97 12.86 -0.31 7.47
CA VAL A 97 13.32 -1.64 7.05
C VAL A 97 12.52 -2.73 7.77
N ALA A 98 12.03 -3.71 7.01
CA ALA A 98 11.44 -4.92 7.57
C ALA A 98 12.26 -6.13 7.15
N LEU A 99 12.68 -6.93 8.13
CA LEU A 99 13.45 -8.15 7.92
C LEU A 99 12.53 -9.35 8.12
N VAL A 100 12.53 -10.27 7.16
CA VAL A 100 11.69 -11.47 7.20
C VAL A 100 12.53 -12.68 6.85
N ASN A 101 12.55 -13.67 7.73
CA ASN A 101 13.20 -14.94 7.44
C ASN A 101 12.44 -15.68 6.33
N GLY A 102 13.08 -15.92 5.18
CA GLY A 102 12.46 -16.61 4.04
C GLY A 102 12.11 -18.08 4.32
N THR A 103 12.70 -18.68 5.36
CA THR A 103 12.49 -20.09 5.75
C THR A 103 11.40 -20.24 6.82
N LEU A 104 11.27 -19.26 7.73
CA LEU A 104 10.21 -19.23 8.74
C LEU A 104 9.30 -18.03 8.53
N ILE A 105 8.14 -18.31 7.92
CA ILE A 105 7.01 -17.38 7.86
C ILE A 105 6.61 -17.02 9.30
N GLY A 106 7.06 -15.88 9.84
CA GLY A 106 6.55 -15.39 11.12
C GLY A 106 7.50 -14.60 12.01
N TYR A 107 8.82 -14.70 11.83
CA TYR A 107 9.75 -13.84 12.57
C TYR A 107 10.02 -12.58 11.77
N ILE A 108 9.19 -11.58 12.02
CA ILE A 108 9.30 -10.23 11.48
C ILE A 108 9.98 -9.41 12.58
N LEU A 109 11.21 -8.95 12.36
CA LEU A 109 11.73 -7.80 13.09
C LEU A 109 11.44 -6.58 12.22
N PRO A 110 10.35 -5.82 12.46
CA PRO A 110 10.18 -4.51 11.85
C PRO A 110 11.16 -3.59 12.56
N VAL A 111 12.38 -3.49 12.04
CA VAL A 111 13.33 -2.51 12.54
C VAL A 111 13.04 -1.20 11.82
N CYS A 112 12.09 -0.47 12.37
CA CYS A 112 11.95 0.94 12.02
C CYS A 112 13.15 1.67 12.61
N LEU A 113 14.14 1.96 11.76
CA LEU A 113 15.25 2.82 12.11
C LEU A 113 14.88 4.22 11.67
N PRO A 114 14.31 5.07 12.54
CA PRO A 114 14.45 6.49 12.31
C PRO A 114 15.97 6.71 12.26
N LEU A 115 16.50 6.98 11.06
CA LEU A 115 17.94 7.15 10.81
C LEU A 115 18.40 8.38 11.59
N SER A 116 18.58 8.22 12.89
CA SER A 116 19.32 9.12 13.75
C SER A 116 20.80 8.85 13.52
N ASP A 117 21.12 7.56 13.38
CA ASP A 117 22.47 7.02 13.25
C ASP A 117 22.51 5.84 12.25
N VAL A 118 23.57 5.78 11.44
CA VAL A 118 23.86 4.67 10.52
C VAL A 118 24.30 3.42 11.28
N THR A 119 24.84 3.58 12.49
CA THR A 119 25.30 2.47 13.34
C THR A 119 24.18 1.49 13.67
N ASP A 120 22.97 1.99 13.94
CA ASP A 120 21.83 1.11 14.21
C ASP A 120 21.47 0.28 12.98
N LEU A 121 21.53 0.85 11.78
CA LEU A 121 21.31 0.12 10.52
C LEU A 121 22.29 -1.03 10.34
N LEU A 122 23.57 -0.75 10.55
CA LEU A 122 24.63 -1.77 10.42
C LEU A 122 24.43 -2.91 11.42
N LYS A 123 24.00 -2.62 12.65
CA LYS A 123 23.72 -3.63 13.69
C LYS A 123 22.70 -4.68 13.25
N TYR A 124 21.73 -4.32 12.42
CA TYR A 124 20.70 -5.24 11.94
C TYR A 124 21.04 -5.86 10.57
N LEU A 125 21.75 -5.15 9.69
CA LEU A 125 22.08 -5.65 8.35
C LEU A 125 23.30 -6.58 8.32
N LEU A 126 24.28 -6.39 9.20
CA LEU A 126 25.49 -7.22 9.25
C LEU A 126 25.22 -8.69 9.64
N PRO A 127 24.44 -9.01 10.70
CA PRO A 127 24.23 -10.39 11.14
C PRO A 127 23.10 -11.11 10.36
N LEU A 128 22.70 -10.64 9.18
CA LEU A 128 21.65 -11.27 8.40
C LEU A 128 22.07 -12.67 7.94
N HIS A 129 21.23 -13.66 8.23
CA HIS A 129 21.38 -15.00 7.70
C HIS A 129 20.96 -15.05 6.22
N GLU A 130 21.58 -15.93 5.45
CA GLU A 130 21.18 -16.18 4.06
C GLU A 130 19.70 -16.56 3.97
N GLY A 131 19.03 -16.10 2.90
CA GLY A 131 17.60 -16.30 2.73
C GLY A 131 16.71 -15.30 3.49
N THR A 132 17.28 -14.40 4.28
CA THR A 132 16.51 -13.29 4.87
C THR A 132 16.12 -12.29 3.79
N LEU A 133 14.81 -12.02 3.69
CA LEU A 133 14.24 -10.97 2.85
C LEU A 133 14.34 -9.62 3.56
N VAL A 134 14.69 -8.58 2.80
CA VAL A 134 14.86 -7.21 3.30
C VAL A 134 13.96 -6.28 2.51
N PHE A 135 12.93 -5.75 3.16
CA PHE A 135 12.02 -4.76 2.58
C PHE A 135 12.42 -3.37 3.06
N VAL A 136 12.44 -2.40 2.15
CA VAL A 136 12.85 -1.04 2.44
C VAL A 136 11.87 -0.06 1.81
N ALA A 137 11.45 0.93 2.61
CA ALA A 137 10.66 2.06 2.16
C ALA A 137 11.21 3.37 2.72
N SER A 138 11.50 4.34 1.85
CA SER A 138 11.97 5.67 2.25
C SER A 138 10.85 6.52 2.85
N PHE A 139 11.18 7.39 3.81
CA PHE A 139 10.29 8.44 4.31
C PHE A 139 11.05 9.75 4.51
N ASP A 140 10.58 10.83 3.88
CA ASP A 140 11.20 12.16 3.83
C ASP A 140 12.60 12.15 3.19
N ASP A 141 13.64 11.64 3.87
CA ASP A 141 15.02 11.64 3.36
C ASP A 141 15.77 10.34 3.68
N PRO A 142 16.01 9.46 2.69
CA PRO A 142 16.70 8.19 2.92
C PRO A 142 18.23 8.27 2.81
N ALA A 143 18.80 9.37 2.31
CA ALA A 143 20.16 9.37 1.77
C ALA A 143 21.20 10.07 2.64
N THR A 144 20.84 11.17 3.31
CA THR A 144 21.81 12.05 4.00
C THR A 144 22.67 11.34 5.04
N LYS A 145 22.16 10.26 5.64
CA LYS A 145 22.85 9.49 6.69
C LYS A 145 23.41 8.15 6.23
N LEU A 146 23.28 7.81 4.95
CA LEU A 146 23.88 6.59 4.40
C LEU A 146 25.38 6.81 4.14
N ASN A 147 26.21 5.99 4.79
CA ASN A 147 27.64 5.90 4.50
C ASN A 147 27.92 4.82 3.43
N ASP A 148 29.18 4.75 2.98
CA ASP A 148 29.60 3.81 1.95
C ASP A 148 29.43 2.34 2.37
N GLU A 149 29.59 2.03 3.66
CA GLU A 149 29.39 0.68 4.18
C GLU A 149 27.93 0.23 4.07
N ALA A 150 26.99 1.07 4.51
CA ALA A 150 25.56 0.79 4.39
C ALA A 150 25.13 0.66 2.93
N ARG A 151 25.67 1.50 2.04
CA ARG A 151 25.42 1.41 0.58
C ARG A 151 25.91 0.06 0.04
N ARG A 152 27.13 -0.36 0.40
CA ARG A 152 27.68 -1.67 0.00
C ARG A 152 26.83 -2.84 0.50
N LEU A 153 26.33 -2.78 1.74
CA LEU A 153 25.44 -3.83 2.25
C LEU A 153 24.15 -3.93 1.43
N PHE A 154 23.55 -2.81 1.04
CA PHE A 154 22.38 -2.84 0.16
C PHE A 154 22.70 -3.34 -1.25
N GLU A 155 23.89 -3.06 -1.78
CA GLU A 155 24.34 -3.66 -3.03
C GLU A 155 24.45 -5.18 -2.93
N GLU A 156 25.02 -5.71 -1.84
CA GLU A 156 25.08 -7.16 -1.56
C GLU A 156 23.69 -7.79 -1.42
N LEU A 157 22.69 -7.01 -1.01
CA LEU A 157 21.29 -7.43 -0.95
C LEU A 157 20.58 -7.35 -2.30
N GLY A 158 21.27 -6.87 -3.35
CA GLY A 158 20.78 -6.81 -4.73
C GLY A 158 20.33 -5.43 -5.21
N SER A 159 20.57 -4.35 -4.44
CA SER A 159 20.22 -2.98 -4.84
C SER A 159 21.20 -2.43 -5.89
N THR A 160 20.65 -1.74 -6.87
CA THR A 160 21.42 -0.96 -7.85
C THR A 160 21.26 0.54 -7.64
N ALA A 161 20.08 0.99 -7.20
CA ALA A 161 19.79 2.40 -7.03
C ALA A 161 20.47 3.01 -5.79
N VAL A 162 20.85 2.20 -4.79
CA VAL A 162 21.44 2.68 -3.53
C VAL A 162 22.74 3.47 -3.73
N LYS A 163 23.52 3.21 -4.79
CA LYS A 163 24.75 3.96 -5.10
C LYS A 163 24.48 5.43 -5.37
N GLU A 164 23.38 5.68 -6.06
CA GLU A 164 23.04 7.00 -6.57
C GLU A 164 22.00 7.70 -5.72
N LEU A 165 21.53 7.07 -4.64
CA LEU A 165 20.47 7.61 -3.79
C LEU A 165 20.90 8.95 -3.18
N THR A 166 20.11 9.98 -3.46
CA THR A 166 20.35 11.37 -3.04
C THR A 166 19.25 11.91 -2.12
N PHE A 167 19.51 13.08 -1.54
CA PHE A 167 18.62 13.76 -0.59
C PHE A 167 17.16 13.77 -1.05
N ARG A 168 16.27 13.19 -0.24
CA ARG A 168 14.82 13.07 -0.49
C ARG A 168 14.40 12.33 -1.75
N ASP A 169 15.27 11.53 -2.35
CA ASP A 169 14.80 10.56 -3.34
C ASP A 169 13.74 9.66 -2.69
N SER A 170 12.68 9.32 -3.42
CA SER A 170 11.78 8.23 -3.01
C SER A 170 12.38 6.92 -3.47
N TRP A 171 12.40 5.92 -2.61
CA TRP A 171 12.99 4.62 -2.89
C TRP A 171 12.21 3.51 -2.17
N VAL A 172 11.91 2.47 -2.94
CA VAL A 172 11.34 1.21 -2.45
C VAL A 172 12.19 0.08 -2.99
N PHE A 173 12.51 -0.88 -2.12
CA PHE A 173 13.41 -1.98 -2.46
C PHE A 173 13.03 -3.22 -1.69
N VAL A 174 13.11 -4.37 -2.37
CA VAL A 174 13.01 -5.69 -1.74
C VAL A 174 14.21 -6.50 -2.18
N GLY A 175 15.10 -6.83 -1.25
CA GLY A 175 16.30 -7.62 -1.49
C GLY A 175 16.30 -8.91 -0.68
N ALA A 176 17.39 -9.67 -0.82
CA ALA A 176 17.61 -10.87 -0.01
C ALA A 176 19.10 -11.07 0.27
N LYS A 177 19.44 -11.57 1.47
CA LYS A 177 20.82 -11.98 1.76
C LYS A 177 21.15 -13.25 0.99
N GLY A 178 22.30 -13.26 0.32
CA GLY A 178 22.73 -14.35 -0.55
C GLY A 178 21.99 -14.37 -1.90
N ILE A 179 21.57 -13.20 -2.40
CA ILE A 179 21.10 -13.08 -3.79
C ILE A 179 22.32 -13.01 -4.72
N GLU A 180 22.32 -13.80 -5.80
CA GLU A 180 23.43 -13.79 -6.76
C GLU A 180 23.30 -12.66 -7.79
N ASN A 181 22.06 -12.28 -8.10
CA ASN A 181 21.70 -11.29 -9.10
C ASN A 181 21.11 -10.03 -8.46
N LYS A 182 20.96 -8.99 -9.27
CA LYS A 182 20.22 -7.78 -8.89
C LYS A 182 18.78 -8.14 -8.55
N SER A 183 18.20 -7.45 -7.57
CA SER A 183 16.79 -7.64 -7.26
C SER A 183 15.91 -7.10 -8.40
N PRO A 184 14.87 -7.82 -8.83
CA PRO A 184 13.87 -7.29 -9.75
C PRO A 184 12.91 -6.31 -9.07
N PHE A 185 12.94 -6.21 -7.74
CA PHE A 185 12.02 -5.41 -6.94
C PHE A 185 12.72 -4.16 -6.40
N GLU A 186 12.95 -3.19 -7.27
CA GLU A 186 13.53 -1.90 -6.90
C GLU A 186 12.93 -0.77 -7.74
N GLN A 187 12.54 0.32 -7.09
CA GLN A 187 12.15 1.56 -7.76
C GLN A 187 12.74 2.77 -7.04
N ARG A 188 13.14 3.78 -7.81
CA ARG A 188 13.64 5.06 -7.31
C ARG A 188 13.05 6.21 -8.11
N MET A 189 12.68 7.27 -7.40
CA MET A 189 12.29 8.56 -7.98
C MET A 189 13.23 9.63 -7.43
N LYS A 190 13.99 10.24 -8.33
CA LYS A 190 14.98 11.26 -7.97
C LYS A 190 14.29 12.55 -7.56
N ASN A 191 14.75 13.15 -6.47
CA ASN A 191 14.36 14.50 -6.07
C ASN A 191 14.90 15.52 -7.10
N SER A 192 13.99 16.27 -7.72
CA SER A 192 14.35 17.32 -8.68
C SER A 192 13.30 18.42 -8.68
N LYS A 193 13.75 19.68 -8.56
CA LYS A 193 12.88 20.86 -8.54
C LYS A 193 11.92 20.94 -9.74
N ASN A 194 12.30 20.35 -10.88
CA ASN A 194 11.54 20.44 -12.13
C ASN A 194 10.51 19.31 -12.31
N SER A 195 10.60 18.20 -11.56
CA SER A 195 9.75 17.02 -11.74
C SER A 195 9.06 16.55 -10.45
N ASN A 196 9.31 17.23 -9.33
CA ASN A 196 8.73 16.88 -8.05
C ASN A 196 7.21 17.09 -8.06
N LYS A 197 6.48 16.10 -7.53
CA LYS A 197 5.03 16.18 -7.32
C LYS A 197 4.66 17.03 -6.09
N TYR A 198 5.50 17.04 -5.07
CA TYR A 198 5.33 17.84 -3.86
C TYR A 198 6.40 18.94 -3.81
N GLU A 199 6.19 19.95 -2.97
CA GLU A 199 7.14 21.07 -2.82
C GLU A 199 8.47 20.61 -2.20
N GLY A 200 9.42 20.20 -3.03
CA GLY A 200 10.73 19.72 -2.58
C GLY A 200 10.80 18.23 -2.24
N TRP A 201 9.79 17.44 -2.63
CA TRP A 201 9.84 15.97 -2.60
C TRP A 201 9.25 15.36 -3.89
N PRO A 202 9.84 14.27 -4.39
CA PRO A 202 9.28 13.51 -5.51
C PRO A 202 7.99 12.77 -5.13
N GLU A 203 7.31 12.22 -6.13
CA GLU A 203 6.12 11.38 -5.92
C GLU A 203 6.44 10.13 -5.09
N SER A 204 5.48 9.72 -4.25
CA SER A 204 5.53 8.45 -3.52
C SER A 204 5.52 7.27 -4.48
N LEU A 205 6.38 6.30 -4.23
CA LEU A 205 6.47 5.07 -5.00
C LEU A 205 5.61 3.97 -4.38
N GLU A 206 5.05 3.13 -5.24
CA GLU A 206 4.35 1.90 -4.87
C GLU A 206 4.88 0.77 -5.74
N MET A 207 5.21 -0.34 -5.11
CA MET A 207 5.70 -1.54 -5.76
C MET A 207 5.06 -2.75 -5.09
N ASP A 208 4.47 -3.62 -5.87
CA ASP A 208 3.95 -4.90 -5.41
C ASP A 208 4.43 -6.05 -6.29
N GLY A 209 4.31 -7.27 -5.78
CA GLY A 209 4.77 -8.44 -6.49
C GLY A 209 4.69 -9.71 -5.67
N CYS A 210 5.29 -10.76 -6.24
CA CYS A 210 5.30 -12.11 -5.70
C CYS A 210 6.75 -12.61 -5.61
N ILE A 211 7.24 -12.89 -4.40
CA ILE A 211 8.61 -13.36 -4.17
C ILE A 211 8.58 -14.89 -4.14
N PRO A 212 9.38 -15.60 -4.97
CA PRO A 212 9.46 -17.05 -4.91
C PRO A 212 10.02 -17.50 -3.57
N LEU A 213 9.36 -18.48 -2.95
CA LEU A 213 9.91 -19.16 -1.77
C LEU A 213 11.11 -19.99 -2.21
N ARG A 214 12.24 -19.87 -1.50
CA ARG A 214 13.31 -20.85 -1.63
C ARG A 214 12.76 -22.22 -1.23
N SER A 215 12.97 -23.23 -2.07
CA SER A 215 12.87 -24.61 -1.61
C SER A 215 13.83 -24.78 -0.44
N PRO A 216 13.45 -25.45 0.66
CA PRO A 216 14.42 -25.87 1.65
C PRO A 216 15.55 -26.59 0.89
N SER A 217 16.77 -26.08 0.97
CA SER A 217 17.92 -26.88 0.58
C SER A 217 17.87 -28.15 1.42
N GLU A 218 17.79 -29.31 0.78
CA GLU A 218 18.00 -30.57 1.49
C GLU A 218 19.41 -30.53 2.09
N GLY A 219 19.49 -30.56 3.43
CA GLY A 219 20.65 -31.02 4.20
C GLY A 219 21.92 -30.21 4.10
#